data_AF-A0A101INQ1-F1
#
_entry.id   AF-A0A101INQ1-F1
#
_cell.length_a   1.000
_cell.length_b   1.000
_cell.length_c   1.000
_cell.angle_alpha   90.00
_cell.angle_beta   90.00
_cell.angle_gamma   90.00
#
_symmetry.space_group_name_H-M   'P 1'
#
loop_
_entity.id
_entity.type
_entity.pdbx_description
1 polymer ?
#
loop_
_entity_poly.entity_id
_entity_poly.type
_entity_poly.pdbx_seq_one_letter_code
_entity_poly.pdbx_strand_id
1 'polypeptide(L)'
;MLEELRERPRIEHASNLGAQIAYELAQKVNIPSFIVDPIAVDELEPIARISGMPEIERISLSHALSLKAAAKRAAQEIGESYQELNLIVVHLGGGISVSAHCGGKMIDVN
;
A
#
# COMPACT_ATOMS: atom_id res chain seq x y z
N MET A 1 -9.23 9.44 9.73
CA MET A 1 -7.80 9.08 9.54
C MET A 1 -7.01 9.02 10.85
N LEU A 2 -6.57 10.13 11.48
CA LEU A 2 -5.69 10.05 12.66
C LEU A 2 -6.33 9.36 13.86
N GLU A 3 -7.60 9.65 14.12
CA GLU A 3 -8.39 8.96 15.15
C GLU A 3 -8.55 7.47 14.84
N GLU A 4 -8.83 7.09 13.59
CA GLU A 4 -8.93 5.68 13.18
C GLU A 4 -7.61 4.93 13.37
N LEU A 5 -6.48 5.54 13.01
CA LEU A 5 -5.15 4.95 13.20
C LEU A 5 -4.79 4.79 14.68
N ARG A 6 -5.38 5.59 15.57
CA ARG A 6 -5.11 5.59 17.01
C ARG A 6 -6.05 4.66 17.78
N GLU A 7 -7.35 4.75 17.51
CA GLU A 7 -8.40 4.13 18.32
C GLU A 7 -8.96 2.86 17.68
N ARG A 8 -8.87 2.72 16.35
CA ARG A 8 -9.51 1.63 15.60
C ARG A 8 -8.69 1.17 14.39
N PRO A 9 -7.39 0.86 14.56
CA PRO A 9 -6.60 0.40 13.43
C PRO A 9 -7.14 -0.95 12.95
N ARG A 10 -7.26 -1.13 11.63
CA ARG A 10 -7.61 -2.44 11.05
C ARG A 10 -6.62 -3.52 11.49
N ILE A 11 -5.35 -3.16 11.59
CA ILE A 11 -4.26 -3.97 12.14
C ILE A 11 -3.34 -3.07 12.95
N GLU A 12 -2.94 -3.52 14.14
CA GLU A 12 -1.88 -2.87 14.89
C GLU A 12 -0.54 -3.07 14.19
N HIS A 13 0.04 -1.96 13.73
CA HIS A 13 1.32 -1.96 13.04
C HIS A 13 2.08 -0.66 13.33
N ALA A 14 3.40 -0.75 13.45
CA ALA A 14 4.25 0.40 13.77
C ALA A 14 4.10 1.55 12.75
N SER A 15 3.78 1.24 11.48
CA SER A 15 3.56 2.25 10.44
C SER A 15 2.39 3.20 10.73
N ASN A 16 1.42 2.79 11.56
CA ASN A 16 0.27 3.64 11.90
C ASN A 16 0.70 4.89 12.69
N LEU A 17 1.84 4.85 13.38
CA LEU A 17 2.41 6.00 14.10
C LEU A 17 2.94 7.07 13.15
N GLY A 18 3.32 6.71 11.92
CA GLY A 18 3.93 7.63 10.96
C GLY A 18 3.04 8.83 10.65
N ALA A 19 1.73 8.61 10.49
CA ALA A 19 0.76 9.68 10.24
C ALA A 19 0.66 10.68 11.39
N GLN A 20 0.65 10.18 12.63
CA GLN A 20 0.54 11.01 13.83
C GLN A 20 1.80 11.86 14.02
N ILE A 21 2.98 11.23 13.90
CA ILE A 21 4.27 11.92 14.00
C ILE A 21 4.38 13.02 12.93
N ALA A 22 4.04 12.71 11.69
CA ALA A 22 4.09 13.68 10.58
C ALA A 22 3.15 14.87 10.83
N TYR A 23 1.92 14.60 11.28
CA TYR A 23 0.93 15.63 11.59
C TYR A 23 1.39 16.57 12.73
N GLU A 24 1.87 16.01 13.84
CA GLU A 24 2.34 16.80 14.99
C GLU A 24 3.53 17.70 14.65
N LEU A 25 4.47 17.21 13.83
CA LEU A 25 5.61 18.01 13.39
C LEU A 25 5.17 19.14 12.44
N ALA A 26 4.28 18.84 11.49
CA ALA A 26 3.83 19.79 10.50
C ALA A 26 2.98 20.92 11.09
N GLN A 27 2.18 20.64 12.12
CA GLN A 27 1.42 21.65 12.87
C GLN A 27 2.34 22.70 13.53
N LYS A 28 3.53 22.31 14.02
CA LYS A 28 4.47 23.24 14.68
C LYS A 28 5.04 24.31 13.75
N VAL A 29 5.10 24.01 12.46
CA VAL A 29 5.68 24.90 11.43
C VAL A 29 4.66 25.34 10.38
N ASN A 30 3.38 25.01 10.58
CA ASN A 30 2.25 25.37 9.73
C ASN A 30 2.43 24.99 8.24
N ILE A 31 2.87 23.75 7.99
CA ILE A 31 2.97 23.17 6.63
C ILE A 31 2.04 21.97 6.49
N PRO A 32 1.64 21.58 5.26
CA PRO A 32 0.88 20.35 5.07
C PRO A 32 1.76 19.10 5.25
N SER A 33 1.15 18.02 5.72
CA SER A 33 1.77 16.69 5.85
C SER A 33 0.96 15.64 5.12
N PHE A 34 1.62 14.67 4.50
CA PHE A 34 0.97 13.60 3.74
C PHE A 34 1.53 12.24 4.11
N ILE A 35 0.67 11.23 4.08
CA ILE A 35 1.05 9.82 4.09
C ILE A 35 0.62 9.23 2.77
N VAL A 36 1.54 8.54 2.12
CA VAL A 36 1.33 7.93 0.81
C VAL A 36 1.59 6.43 0.91
N ASP A 37 0.79 5.69 0.15
CA ASP A 37 0.88 4.23 0.02
C ASP A 37 0.94 3.48 1.38
N PRO A 38 -0.01 3.73 2.32
CA PRO A 38 -0.05 2.99 3.59
C PRO A 38 -0.33 1.50 3.37
N ILE A 39 -0.18 0.69 4.42
CA ILE A 39 -0.38 -0.77 4.31
C ILE A 39 -1.79 -1.21 3.90
N ALA A 40 -2.78 -0.32 4.00
CA ALA A 40 -4.18 -0.56 3.68
C ALA A 40 -4.62 -0.01 2.31
N VAL A 41 -3.68 0.26 1.39
CA VAL A 41 -4.02 0.59 0.00
C VAL A 41 -4.77 -0.59 -0.61
N ASP A 42 -6.01 -0.35 -1.02
CA ASP A 42 -6.87 -1.37 -1.61
C ASP A 42 -7.11 -1.08 -3.10
N GLU A 43 -6.43 -1.84 -3.95
CA GLU A 43 -6.59 -1.82 -5.40
C GLU A 43 -6.96 -3.21 -5.95
N LEU A 44 -7.37 -4.15 -5.08
CA LEU A 44 -7.72 -5.50 -5.48
C LEU A 44 -8.90 -5.48 -6.45
N GLU A 45 -8.75 -6.22 -7.54
CA GLU A 45 -9.86 -6.50 -8.43
C GLU A 45 -10.92 -7.38 -7.75
N PRO A 46 -12.21 -7.30 -8.17
CA PRO A 46 -13.26 -8.12 -7.58
C PRO A 46 -12.94 -9.62 -7.56
N ILE A 47 -12.29 -10.13 -8.60
CA ILE A 47 -11.88 -11.54 -8.66
C ILE A 47 -10.85 -11.91 -7.60
N ALA A 48 -9.94 -10.98 -7.27
CA ALA A 48 -8.93 -11.17 -6.24
C ALA A 48 -9.54 -11.15 -4.82
N ARG A 49 -10.80 -10.74 -4.63
CA ARG A 49 -11.48 -10.79 -3.33
C ARG A 49 -12.03 -12.16 -2.97
N ILE A 50 -12.18 -13.06 -3.95
CA ILE A 50 -12.69 -14.41 -3.71
C ILE A 50 -11.68 -15.18 -2.84
N SER A 51 -12.09 -15.53 -1.63
CA SER A 51 -11.28 -16.30 -0.67
C SER A 51 -11.44 -17.81 -0.81
N GLY A 52 -12.52 -18.27 -1.46
CA GLY A 52 -12.98 -19.66 -1.44
C GLY A 52 -14.07 -19.96 -0.38
N MET A 53 -14.39 -18.99 0.49
CA MET A 53 -15.50 -19.06 1.44
C MET A 53 -16.52 -17.93 1.17
N PRO A 54 -17.82 -18.23 0.95
CA PRO A 54 -18.82 -17.20 0.60
C PRO A 54 -18.94 -16.04 1.59
N GLU A 55 -18.74 -16.29 2.88
CA GLU A 55 -18.91 -15.32 3.95
C GLU A 55 -17.66 -14.48 4.25
N ILE A 56 -16.52 -14.80 3.63
CA ILE A 56 -15.23 -14.19 3.92
C ILE A 56 -14.60 -13.69 2.63
N GLU A 57 -14.26 -12.41 2.56
CA GLU A 57 -13.49 -11.85 1.45
C GLU A 57 -12.00 -11.74 1.83
N ARG A 58 -11.12 -11.78 0.82
CA ARG A 58 -9.71 -11.41 1.00
C ARG A 58 -9.61 -9.91 1.27
N ILE A 59 -8.73 -9.54 2.19
CA ILE A 59 -8.50 -8.14 2.58
C ILE A 59 -7.19 -7.69 1.95
N SER A 60 -7.17 -6.48 1.38
CA SER A 60 -5.95 -5.89 0.82
C SER A 60 -5.09 -5.28 1.91
N LEU A 61 -4.00 -5.98 2.25
CA LEU A 61 -3.00 -5.54 3.23
C LEU A 61 -1.62 -5.93 2.72
N SER A 62 -0.74 -4.96 2.53
CA SER A 62 0.56 -5.21 1.91
C SER A 62 1.57 -4.10 2.17
N HIS A 63 2.81 -4.32 1.74
CA HIS A 63 3.87 -3.30 1.76
C HIS A 63 3.74 -2.33 0.57
N ALA A 64 2.56 -1.72 0.39
CA ALA A 64 2.19 -0.93 -0.79
C ALA A 64 3.22 0.14 -1.18
N LEU A 65 3.74 0.91 -0.21
CA LEU A 65 4.81 1.88 -0.44
C LEU A 65 6.04 1.25 -1.10
N SER A 66 6.52 0.13 -0.56
CA SER A 66 7.69 -0.56 -1.11
C SER A 66 7.41 -1.15 -2.49
N LEU A 67 6.25 -1.76 -2.68
CA LEU A 67 5.85 -2.38 -3.95
C LEU A 67 5.75 -1.30 -5.04
N LYS A 68 5.05 -0.21 -4.79
CA LYS A 68 4.91 0.90 -5.75
C LYS A 68 6.23 1.63 -6.00
N ALA A 69 7.09 1.78 -4.99
CA ALA A 69 8.42 2.35 -5.18
C ALA A 69 9.29 1.49 -6.10
N ALA A 70 9.31 0.17 -5.89
CA ALA A 70 10.04 -0.76 -6.74
C ALA A 70 9.49 -0.76 -8.18
N ALA A 71 8.16 -0.76 -8.34
CA ALA A 71 7.51 -0.72 -9.64
C ALA A 71 7.84 0.56 -10.43
N LYS A 72 7.76 1.73 -9.78
CA LYS A 72 8.12 3.03 -10.40
C LYS A 72 9.59 3.08 -10.79
N ARG A 73 10.48 2.52 -9.96
CA ARG A 73 11.90 2.43 -10.27
C ARG A 73 12.14 1.54 -11.49
N ALA A 74 11.55 0.35 -11.53
CA ALA A 74 11.64 -0.55 -12.67
C ALA A 74 11.13 0.12 -13.96
N ALA A 75 10.01 0.83 -13.89
CA ALA A 75 9.45 1.59 -15.01
C ALA A 75 10.45 2.64 -15.55
N GLN A 76 11.09 3.39 -14.65
CA GLN A 76 12.12 4.35 -15.02
C GLN A 76 13.34 3.69 -15.68
N GLU A 77 13.79 2.54 -15.17
CA GLU A 77 14.95 1.81 -15.71
C GLU A 77 14.70 1.28 -17.13
N ILE A 78 13.46 0.93 -17.47
CA ILE A 78 13.08 0.46 -18.82
C ILE A 78 12.61 1.60 -19.74
N GLY A 79 12.48 2.83 -19.24
CA GLY A 79 12.07 4.01 -20.02
C GLY A 79 10.57 4.11 -20.30
N GLU A 80 9.74 3.42 -19.52
CA GLU A 80 8.28 3.37 -19.66
C GLU A 80 7.60 4.06 -18.46
N SER A 81 6.33 4.40 -18.59
CA SER A 81 5.55 4.88 -17.44
C SER A 81 4.99 3.69 -16.65
N TYR A 82 4.95 3.80 -15.32
CA TYR A 82 4.41 2.72 -14.46
C TYR A 82 2.96 2.33 -14.82
N GLN A 83 2.18 3.27 -15.36
CA GLN A 83 0.79 3.07 -15.78
C GLN A 83 0.67 2.26 -17.08
N GLU A 84 1.73 2.12 -17.86
CA GLU A 84 1.73 1.32 -19.10
C GLU A 84 2.27 -0.10 -18.89
N LEU A 85 2.62 -0.46 -17.65
CA LEU A 85 3.31 -1.71 -17.34
C LEU A 85 2.45 -2.69 -16.56
N ASN A 86 2.71 -3.96 -16.85
CA ASN A 86 2.26 -5.09 -16.06
C ASN A 86 3.48 -5.73 -15.41
N LEU A 87 3.48 -5.81 -14.08
CA LEU A 87 4.64 -6.21 -13.29
C LEU A 87 4.24 -7.22 -12.22
N ILE A 88 5.14 -8.14 -11.89
CA ILE A 88 5.09 -8.88 -10.63
C ILE A 88 6.14 -8.27 -9.73
N VAL A 89 5.72 -7.76 -8.56
CA VAL A 89 6.60 -7.04 -7.65
C VAL A 89 6.65 -7.76 -6.32
N VAL A 90 7.86 -7.92 -5.79
CA VAL A 90 8.11 -8.65 -4.55
C VAL A 90 8.79 -7.75 -3.53
N HIS A 91 8.16 -7.57 -2.38
CA HIS A 91 8.79 -7.03 -1.19
C HIS A 91 9.33 -8.20 -0.35
N LEU A 92 10.63 -8.16 -0.05
CA LEU A 92 11.32 -9.12 0.81
C LEU A 92 11.93 -8.39 2.01
N GLY A 93 11.40 -8.65 3.20
CA GLY A 93 11.85 -8.00 4.43
C GLY A 93 11.34 -8.71 5.68
N GLY A 94 11.01 -7.94 6.72
CA GLY A 94 10.37 -8.46 7.94
C GLY A 94 9.00 -9.10 7.69
N GLY A 95 8.35 -8.71 6.59
CA GLY A 95 7.23 -9.44 5.98
C GLY A 95 7.48 -9.62 4.48
N ILE A 96 6.67 -10.45 3.84
CA ILE A 96 6.75 -10.71 2.40
C ILE A 96 5.42 -10.30 1.77
N SER A 97 5.49 -9.57 0.67
CA SER A 97 4.34 -9.31 -0.20
C SER A 97 4.73 -9.53 -1.65
N VAL A 98 3.97 -10.34 -2.36
CA VAL A 98 4.07 -10.59 -3.80
C VAL A 98 2.80 -10.05 -4.42
N SER A 99 2.90 -9.00 -5.23
CA SER A 99 1.76 -8.34 -5.84
C SER A 99 1.84 -8.36 -7.36
N ALA A 100 0.69 -8.62 -7.98
CA ALA A 100 0.48 -8.42 -9.41
C ALA A 100 0.05 -6.97 -9.63
N HIS A 101 0.83 -6.24 -10.43
CA HIS A 101 0.54 -4.87 -10.82
C HIS A 101 0.10 -4.85 -12.28
N CYS A 102 -1.03 -4.20 -12.56
CA CYS A 102 -1.58 -4.02 -13.90
C CYS A 102 -1.95 -2.56 -14.10
N GLY A 103 -1.39 -1.92 -15.14
CA GLY A 103 -1.70 -0.53 -15.47
C GLY A 103 -1.47 0.45 -14.31
N GLY A 104 -0.41 0.23 -13.52
CA GLY A 104 -0.11 1.06 -12.35
C GLY A 104 -0.88 0.73 -11.06
N LYS A 105 -1.71 -0.32 -11.04
CA LYS A 105 -2.52 -0.73 -9.87
C LYS A 105 -2.14 -2.10 -9.34
N MET A 106 -2.21 -2.29 -8.02
CA MET A 106 -1.99 -3.55 -7.32
C MET A 106 -3.25 -4.43 -7.35
N ILE A 107 -3.49 -5.13 -8.45
CA ILE A 107 -4.74 -5.86 -8.70
C ILE A 107 -4.88 -7.15 -7.87
N ASP A 108 -3.76 -7.69 -7.40
CA ASP A 108 -3.73 -8.88 -6.53
C ASP A 108 -2.51 -8.84 -5.59
N VAL A 109 -2.61 -9.46 -4.41
CA VAL A 109 -1.53 -9.65 -3.44
C VAL A 109 -1.77 -10.87 -2.55
N ASN A 110 -0.71 -11.59 -2.20
CA ASN A 110 -0.77 -12.79 -1.35
C ASN A 110 -1.17 -12.52 0.12
#